data_AF-X6PCD8-F1
#
_entry.id   AF-X6PCD8-F1
#
_cell.length_a   1.000
_cell.length_b   1.000
_cell.length_c   1.000
_cell.angle_alpha   90.00
_cell.angle_beta   90.00
_cell.angle_gamma   90.00
#
_symmetry.space_group_name_H-M   'P 1'
#
loop_
_entity.id
_entity.type
_entity.pdbx_description
1 polymer ?
#
loop_
_entity_poly.entity_id
_entity_poly.type
_entity_poly.pdbx_seq_one_letter_code
_entity_poly.pdbx_strand_id
1 'polypeptide(L)'
;MQSQKFKICDLQQGEMLYVLEDVLSERNRVFFIKEREERKKLKKQYEKEGNIDKKEKLRQDIEQLTKVIEENQITVYDLFKDAIAMTDFIEKYKSLPDNHWEAISFETQTILTEFSRRVYNFARRLFETGIPVEFCDGNQGRMSDKMIDNVFVCKTKANKQVVSVAVAGPQSSGKSTLLRHLFGIDARASAGRTTKGINCCRIDCDDKEIILVDSEGVGAPELISEQKESDSGTKKDNKIMLGALASSRVFILNFMRSGKFAQCLDVILWAYEKLNLGEQKGRSLSSIKFVFVIRDVSEYNNDGWLDSQKAEIRNYLEESLKNSPKYVDSKKNIRIED
;
A
#
# COMPACT_ATOMS: atom_id res chain seq x y z
N MET A 1 -22.94 -30.71 -23.93
CA MET A 1 -21.62 -30.02 -23.95
C MET A 1 -21.81 -28.60 -24.48
N GLN A 2 -22.05 -27.63 -23.59
CA GLN A 2 -21.93 -26.22 -23.96
C GLN A 2 -20.46 -25.86 -23.86
N SER A 3 -19.85 -25.51 -24.99
CA SER A 3 -18.49 -25.03 -25.06
C SER A 3 -18.39 -23.69 -24.34
N GLN A 4 -17.70 -23.67 -23.20
CA GLN A 4 -17.14 -22.44 -22.66
C GLN A 4 -16.17 -21.89 -23.71
N LYS A 5 -16.65 -20.93 -24.52
CA LYS A 5 -15.78 -20.05 -25.29
C LYS A 5 -15.04 -19.18 -24.28
N PHE A 6 -13.90 -19.67 -23.77
CA PHE A 6 -12.88 -18.82 -23.17
C PHE A 6 -12.50 -17.77 -24.21
N LYS A 7 -12.80 -16.49 -23.94
CA LYS A 7 -12.42 -15.38 -24.83
C LYS A 7 -10.91 -15.22 -24.76
N ILE A 8 -10.26 -15.43 -25.91
CA ILE A 8 -8.82 -15.26 -26.16
C ILE A 8 -8.28 -13.88 -25.70
N CYS A 9 -9.13 -12.88 -25.50
CA CYS A 9 -8.73 -11.53 -25.09
C CYS A 9 -8.19 -11.39 -23.65
N ASP A 10 -8.49 -12.32 -22.73
CA ASP A 10 -8.03 -12.21 -21.33
C ASP A 10 -6.61 -12.78 -21.14
N LEU A 11 -6.17 -13.68 -22.02
CA LEU A 11 -4.80 -14.24 -22.04
C LEU A 11 -3.77 -13.25 -22.65
N GLN A 12 -4.16 -12.47 -23.66
CA GLN A 12 -3.25 -11.56 -24.38
C GLN A 12 -2.70 -10.39 -23.54
N GLN A 13 -3.32 -10.07 -22.40
CA GLN A 13 -2.89 -8.92 -21.57
C GLN A 13 -1.93 -9.28 -20.45
N GLY A 14 -2.05 -10.49 -19.87
CA GLY A 14 -1.00 -11.04 -19.01
C GLY A 14 0.31 -11.15 -19.79
N GLU A 15 0.24 -11.65 -21.02
CA GLU A 15 1.37 -11.72 -21.96
C GLU A 15 1.98 -10.33 -22.26
N MET A 16 1.15 -9.29 -22.42
CA MET A 16 1.67 -7.91 -22.59
C MET A 16 2.41 -7.39 -21.37
N LEU A 17 1.93 -7.70 -20.15
CA LEU A 17 2.63 -7.31 -18.93
C LEU A 17 4.01 -8.00 -18.85
N TYR A 18 4.06 -9.30 -19.18
CA TYR A 18 5.32 -10.04 -19.27
C TYR A 18 6.27 -9.46 -20.32
N VAL A 19 5.79 -9.16 -21.52
CA VAL A 19 6.62 -8.54 -22.58
C VAL A 19 7.15 -7.18 -22.12
N LEU A 20 6.33 -6.36 -21.48
CA LEU A 20 6.76 -5.05 -20.99
C LEU A 20 7.77 -5.19 -19.83
N GLU A 21 7.55 -6.14 -18.92
CA GLU A 21 8.51 -6.48 -17.87
C GLU A 21 9.85 -6.93 -18.45
N ASP A 22 9.85 -7.76 -19.49
CA ASP A 22 11.06 -8.25 -20.15
C ASP A 22 11.81 -7.10 -20.85
N VAL A 23 11.10 -6.24 -21.59
CA VAL A 23 11.69 -5.06 -22.24
C VAL A 23 12.32 -4.13 -21.21
N LEU A 24 11.63 -3.84 -20.11
CA LEU A 24 12.15 -3.00 -19.04
C LEU A 24 13.30 -3.66 -18.28
N SER A 25 13.23 -4.98 -18.08
CA SER A 25 14.30 -5.77 -17.47
C SER A 25 15.59 -5.69 -18.27
N GLU A 26 15.51 -5.84 -19.59
CA GLU A 26 16.68 -5.72 -20.46
C GLU A 26 17.19 -4.27 -20.52
N ARG A 27 16.30 -3.28 -20.61
CA ARG A 27 16.66 -1.85 -20.52
C ARG A 27 17.41 -1.54 -19.21
N ASN A 28 16.87 -1.97 -18.08
CA ASN A 28 17.50 -1.78 -16.76
C ASN A 28 18.83 -2.55 -16.65
N ARG A 29 18.93 -3.74 -17.23
CA ARG A 29 20.17 -4.52 -17.24
C ARG A 29 21.28 -3.79 -18.00
N VAL A 30 20.98 -3.27 -19.19
CA VAL A 30 21.96 -2.54 -20.01
C VAL A 30 22.36 -1.23 -19.32
N PHE A 31 21.38 -0.50 -18.79
CA PHE A 31 21.62 0.80 -18.16
C PHE A 31 22.49 0.69 -16.89
N PHE A 32 22.27 -0.32 -16.04
CA PHE A 32 23.00 -0.52 -14.79
C PHE A 32 24.08 -1.60 -14.87
N ILE A 33 24.63 -1.90 -16.05
CA ILE A 33 25.58 -3.02 -16.20
C ILE A 33 26.82 -2.83 -15.33
N LYS A 34 27.35 -1.60 -15.25
CA LYS A 34 28.56 -1.27 -14.48
C LYS A 34 28.30 -1.38 -12.98
N GLU A 35 27.23 -0.78 -12.50
CA GLU A 35 26.82 -0.78 -11.09
C GLU A 35 26.50 -2.20 -10.62
N ARG A 36 25.85 -3.02 -11.46
CA ARG A 36 25.57 -4.43 -11.15
C ARG A 36 26.86 -5.26 -11.11
N GLU A 37 27.81 -5.01 -11.99
CA GLU A 37 29.12 -5.69 -11.95
C GLU A 37 29.94 -5.29 -10.72
N GLU A 38 29.96 -4.01 -10.38
CA GLU A 38 30.61 -3.49 -9.18
C GLU A 38 29.99 -4.07 -7.92
N ARG A 39 28.66 -4.04 -7.81
CA ARG A 39 27.92 -4.66 -6.70
C ARG A 39 28.23 -6.16 -6.56
N LYS A 40 28.37 -6.88 -7.68
CA LYS A 40 28.80 -8.30 -7.66
C LYS A 40 30.24 -8.47 -7.14
N LYS A 41 31.16 -7.57 -7.51
CA LYS A 41 32.54 -7.57 -7.01
C LYS A 41 32.57 -7.31 -5.50
N LEU A 42 31.85 -6.29 -5.03
CA LEU A 42 31.76 -5.96 -3.61
C LEU A 42 31.13 -7.08 -2.79
N LYS A 43 30.07 -7.73 -3.28
CA LYS A 43 29.48 -8.91 -2.61
C LYS A 43 30.48 -10.06 -2.43
N LYS A 44 31.28 -10.35 -3.46
CA LYS A 44 32.35 -11.37 -3.38
C LYS A 44 33.46 -10.98 -2.39
N GLN A 45 33.75 -9.69 -2.24
CA GLN A 45 34.69 -9.20 -1.24
C GLN A 45 34.10 -9.33 0.17
N TYR A 46 32.83 -8.95 0.35
CA TYR A 46 32.10 -9.05 1.61
C TYR A 46 32.03 -10.49 2.16
N GLU A 47 31.84 -11.47 1.29
CA GLU A 47 31.81 -12.90 1.65
C GLU A 47 33.18 -13.43 2.14
N LYS A 48 34.28 -12.86 1.65
CA LYS A 48 35.65 -13.27 1.99
C LYS A 48 36.29 -12.44 3.08
N GLU A 49 35.70 -11.29 3.43
CA GLU A 49 36.24 -10.36 4.42
C GLU A 49 35.96 -10.85 5.84
N GLY A 50 37.03 -11.05 6.61
CA GLY A 50 36.98 -11.49 8.01
C GLY A 50 36.98 -10.35 9.01
N ASN A 51 37.39 -9.14 8.61
CA ASN A 51 37.41 -7.97 9.48
C ASN A 51 36.02 -7.30 9.54
N ILE A 52 35.50 -7.11 10.77
CA ILE A 52 34.15 -6.59 11.03
C ILE A 52 33.97 -5.17 10.46
N ASP A 53 34.92 -4.27 10.70
CA ASP A 53 34.81 -2.87 10.27
C ASP A 53 34.83 -2.73 8.74
N LYS A 54 35.69 -3.49 8.07
CA LYS A 54 35.74 -3.53 6.59
C LYS A 54 34.47 -4.14 6.01
N LYS A 55 33.93 -5.17 6.67
CA LYS A 55 32.69 -5.83 6.25
C LYS A 55 31.49 -4.90 6.36
N GLU A 56 31.42 -4.09 7.41
CA GLU A 56 30.37 -3.06 7.56
C GLU A 56 30.50 -1.97 6.49
N LYS A 57 31.72 -1.52 6.17
CA LYS A 57 31.94 -0.57 5.06
C LYS A 57 31.49 -1.15 3.71
N LEU A 58 31.86 -2.39 3.41
CA LEU A 58 31.42 -3.08 2.19
C LEU A 58 29.90 -3.23 2.14
N ARG A 59 29.24 -3.47 3.28
CA ARG A 59 27.78 -3.51 3.37
C ARG A 59 27.17 -2.16 2.99
N GLN A 60 27.68 -1.07 3.54
CA GLN A 60 27.22 0.29 3.22
C GLN A 60 27.41 0.62 1.75
N ASP A 61 28.56 0.28 1.16
CA ASP A 61 28.83 0.50 -0.27
C ASP A 61 27.86 -0.33 -1.17
N ILE A 62 27.62 -1.59 -0.80
CA ILE A 62 26.63 -2.46 -1.48
C ILE A 62 25.23 -1.86 -1.37
N GLU A 63 24.86 -1.33 -0.21
CA GLU A 63 23.55 -0.73 0.04
C GLU A 63 23.36 0.56 -0.75
N GLN A 64 24.37 1.43 -0.79
CA GLN A 64 24.36 2.65 -1.61
C GLN A 64 24.18 2.33 -3.10
N LEU A 65 24.96 1.38 -3.64
CA LEU A 65 24.82 0.95 -5.04
C LEU A 65 23.45 0.29 -5.30
N THR A 66 22.94 -0.47 -4.34
CA THR A 66 21.60 -1.07 -4.43
C THR A 66 20.55 0.03 -4.54
N LYS A 67 20.64 1.05 -3.69
CA LYS A 67 19.74 2.21 -3.68
C LYS A 67 19.80 3.00 -4.98
N VAL A 68 20.99 3.27 -5.53
CA VAL A 68 21.15 3.97 -6.82
C VAL A 68 20.44 3.21 -7.95
N ILE A 69 20.62 1.89 -8.03
CA ILE A 69 19.93 1.06 -9.04
C ILE A 69 18.42 1.10 -8.80
N GLU A 70 17.99 0.93 -7.56
CA GLU A 70 16.58 0.88 -7.18
C GLU A 70 15.88 2.22 -7.41
N GLU A 71 16.53 3.36 -7.23
CA GLU A 71 15.92 4.68 -7.46
C GLU A 71 15.81 5.02 -8.95
N ASN A 72 16.74 4.54 -9.79
CA ASN A 72 16.81 4.93 -11.20
C ASN A 72 16.25 3.89 -12.19
N GLN A 73 15.98 2.66 -11.73
CA GLN A 73 15.31 1.66 -12.57
C GLN A 73 13.87 2.06 -12.88
N ILE A 74 13.43 1.77 -14.10
CA ILE A 74 12.06 1.96 -14.54
C ILE A 74 11.36 0.62 -14.50
N THR A 75 10.25 0.57 -13.80
CA THR A 75 9.38 -0.60 -13.68
C THR A 75 8.08 -0.37 -14.44
N VAL A 76 7.33 -1.44 -14.70
CA VAL A 76 5.98 -1.32 -15.28
C VAL A 76 5.10 -0.44 -14.40
N TYR A 77 5.29 -0.53 -13.08
CA TYR A 77 4.60 0.30 -12.12
C TYR A 77 4.88 1.80 -12.32
N ASP A 78 6.13 2.19 -12.59
CA ASP A 78 6.49 3.60 -12.81
C ASP A 78 5.79 4.16 -14.06
N LEU A 79 5.84 3.43 -15.18
CA LEU A 79 5.14 3.83 -16.41
C LEU A 79 3.63 3.93 -16.21
N PHE A 80 3.07 3.00 -15.45
CA PHE A 80 1.66 2.98 -15.16
C PHE A 80 1.26 4.16 -14.25
N LYS A 81 2.09 4.50 -13.27
CA LYS A 81 1.91 5.68 -12.41
C LYS A 81 1.91 6.97 -13.22
N ASP A 82 2.83 7.11 -14.18
CA ASP A 82 2.86 8.26 -15.07
C ASP A 82 1.60 8.34 -15.95
N ALA A 83 1.14 7.21 -16.49
CA ALA A 83 -0.10 7.16 -17.26
C ALA A 83 -1.31 7.60 -16.42
N ILE A 84 -1.40 7.16 -15.16
CA ILE A 84 -2.45 7.60 -14.22
C ILE A 84 -2.36 9.11 -13.94
N ALA A 85 -1.17 9.63 -13.68
CA ALA A 85 -0.95 11.06 -13.48
C ALA A 85 -1.40 11.88 -14.70
N MET A 86 -1.16 11.38 -15.92
CA MET A 86 -1.67 11.99 -17.14
C MET A 86 -3.20 11.96 -17.21
N THR A 87 -3.86 10.88 -16.77
CA THR A 87 -5.33 10.83 -16.72
C THR A 87 -5.90 11.86 -15.74
N ASP A 88 -5.28 12.02 -14.57
CA ASP A 88 -5.70 13.03 -13.59
C ASP A 88 -5.50 14.45 -14.11
N PHE A 89 -4.41 14.70 -14.84
CA PHE A 89 -4.21 15.96 -15.55
C PHE A 89 -5.33 16.23 -16.56
N ILE A 90 -5.68 15.25 -17.39
CA ILE A 90 -6.75 15.38 -18.40
C ILE A 90 -8.09 15.70 -17.70
N GLU A 91 -8.44 14.98 -16.65
CA GLU A 91 -9.70 15.20 -15.93
C GLU A 91 -9.73 16.56 -15.22
N LYS A 92 -8.61 17.00 -14.65
CA LYS A 92 -8.49 18.35 -14.10
C LYS A 92 -8.62 19.41 -15.18
N TYR A 93 -8.00 19.21 -16.35
CA TYR A 93 -8.06 20.14 -17.46
C TYR A 93 -9.49 20.30 -17.99
N LYS A 94 -10.27 19.20 -18.07
CA LYS A 94 -11.71 19.22 -18.38
C LYS A 94 -12.54 20.04 -17.38
N SER A 95 -12.11 20.12 -16.13
CA SER A 95 -12.84 20.80 -15.05
C SER A 95 -12.49 22.28 -14.88
N LEU A 96 -11.53 22.80 -15.64
CA LEU A 96 -11.13 24.20 -15.55
C LEU A 96 -12.29 25.12 -15.98
N PRO A 97 -12.55 26.21 -15.25
CA PRO A 97 -13.44 27.26 -15.75
C PRO A 97 -12.84 27.86 -17.04
N ASP A 98 -13.68 28.46 -17.88
CA ASP A 98 -13.34 29.14 -19.14
C ASP A 98 -13.29 28.28 -20.42
N ASN A 99 -13.92 27.10 -20.42
CA ASN A 99 -14.11 26.25 -21.60
C ASN A 99 -12.80 25.89 -22.34
N HIS A 100 -11.68 25.79 -21.60
CA HIS A 100 -10.37 25.42 -22.17
C HIS A 100 -10.41 24.07 -22.88
N TRP A 101 -11.23 23.14 -22.39
CA TRP A 101 -11.44 21.84 -23.01
C TRP A 101 -12.16 21.94 -24.36
N GLU A 102 -13.17 22.80 -24.46
CA GLU A 102 -13.92 23.04 -25.68
C GLU A 102 -13.08 23.79 -26.73
N ALA A 103 -12.03 24.51 -26.30
CA ALA A 103 -11.12 25.24 -27.17
C ALA A 103 -10.12 24.34 -27.94
N ILE A 104 -9.87 23.10 -27.47
CA ILE A 104 -9.03 22.14 -28.20
C ILE A 104 -9.84 21.37 -29.26
N SER A 105 -9.18 20.89 -30.32
CA SER A 105 -9.87 20.22 -31.43
C SER A 105 -10.61 18.96 -30.97
N PHE A 106 -11.71 18.62 -31.64
CA PHE A 106 -12.51 17.43 -31.36
C PHE A 106 -11.68 16.13 -31.44
N GLU A 107 -10.75 16.05 -32.39
CA GLU A 107 -9.83 14.92 -32.53
C GLU A 107 -8.93 14.79 -31.29
N THR A 108 -8.41 15.91 -30.78
CA THR A 108 -7.56 15.94 -29.58
C THR A 108 -8.35 15.51 -28.35
N GLN A 109 -9.57 16.05 -28.18
CA GLN A 109 -10.47 15.66 -27.09
C GLN A 109 -10.78 14.15 -27.11
N THR A 110 -10.99 13.59 -28.31
CA THR A 110 -11.25 12.17 -28.53
C THR A 110 -10.05 11.31 -28.12
N ILE A 111 -8.84 11.69 -28.57
CA ILE A 111 -7.59 10.97 -28.24
C ILE A 111 -7.35 10.96 -26.73
N LEU A 112 -7.46 12.12 -26.07
CA LEU A 112 -7.22 12.24 -24.63
C LEU A 112 -8.27 11.45 -23.82
N THR A 113 -9.54 11.48 -24.25
CA THR A 113 -10.61 10.73 -23.59
C THR A 113 -10.42 9.21 -23.76
N GLU A 114 -10.05 8.77 -24.96
CA GLU A 114 -9.77 7.36 -25.24
C GLU A 114 -8.53 6.85 -24.49
N PHE A 115 -7.50 7.69 -24.36
CA PHE A 115 -6.33 7.41 -23.53
C PHE A 115 -6.74 7.16 -22.08
N SER A 116 -7.44 8.12 -21.44
CA SER A 116 -7.88 7.96 -20.05
C SER A 116 -8.75 6.72 -19.86
N ARG A 117 -9.67 6.46 -20.80
CA ARG A 117 -10.53 5.27 -20.78
C ARG A 117 -9.72 3.98 -20.84
N ARG A 118 -8.68 3.91 -21.67
CA ARG A 118 -7.82 2.72 -21.78
C ARG A 118 -6.99 2.49 -20.52
N VAL A 119 -6.43 3.56 -19.96
CA VAL A 119 -5.65 3.48 -18.71
C VAL A 119 -6.54 2.97 -17.57
N TYR A 120 -7.74 3.54 -17.36
CA TYR A 120 -8.66 3.06 -16.32
C TYR A 120 -9.12 1.62 -16.55
N ASN A 121 -9.39 1.21 -17.79
CA ASN A 121 -9.75 -0.17 -18.08
C ASN A 121 -8.61 -1.15 -17.80
N PHE A 122 -7.36 -0.76 -18.09
CA PHE A 122 -6.20 -1.57 -17.77
C PHE A 122 -6.01 -1.67 -16.25
N ALA A 123 -6.06 -0.53 -15.53
CA ALA A 123 -6.04 -0.46 -14.07
C ALA A 123 -7.07 -1.40 -13.43
N ARG A 124 -8.30 -1.32 -13.92
CA ARG A 124 -9.42 -2.14 -13.47
C ARG A 124 -9.15 -3.63 -13.65
N ARG A 125 -8.59 -4.03 -14.79
CA ARG A 125 -8.25 -5.43 -15.04
C ARG A 125 -7.16 -5.92 -14.09
N LEU A 126 -6.09 -5.13 -13.89
CA LEU A 126 -5.04 -5.46 -12.92
C LEU A 126 -5.64 -5.65 -11.51
N PHE A 127 -6.48 -4.72 -11.09
CA PHE A 127 -7.20 -4.80 -9.82
C PHE A 127 -8.05 -6.08 -9.72
N GLU A 128 -8.85 -6.39 -10.74
CA GLU A 128 -9.73 -7.56 -10.80
C GLU A 128 -8.97 -8.90 -10.90
N THR A 129 -7.73 -8.91 -11.39
CA THR A 129 -6.85 -10.10 -11.47
C THR A 129 -5.93 -10.26 -10.27
N GLY A 130 -6.12 -9.47 -9.20
CA GLY A 130 -5.34 -9.58 -7.97
C GLY A 130 -3.97 -8.88 -8.01
N ILE A 131 -3.68 -8.12 -9.06
CA ILE A 131 -2.46 -7.30 -9.16
C ILE A 131 -2.71 -5.96 -8.45
N PRO A 132 -1.88 -5.57 -7.46
CA PRO A 132 -2.06 -4.32 -6.74
C PRO A 132 -1.95 -3.08 -7.64
N VAL A 133 -2.88 -2.14 -7.45
CA VAL A 133 -2.95 -0.85 -8.14
C VAL A 133 -2.92 0.27 -7.10
N GLU A 134 -2.04 1.27 -7.29
CA GLU A 134 -1.94 2.44 -6.41
C GLU A 134 -3.21 3.29 -6.52
N PHE A 135 -3.96 3.37 -5.43
CA PHE A 135 -5.17 4.18 -5.28
C PHE A 135 -4.88 5.59 -4.77
N CYS A 136 -3.93 5.73 -3.85
CA CYS A 136 -3.52 7.01 -3.28
C CYS A 136 -2.03 7.20 -3.50
N ASP A 137 -1.61 8.25 -4.19
CA ASP A 137 -0.18 8.51 -4.45
C ASP A 137 0.54 8.83 -3.14
N GLY A 138 1.48 7.98 -2.74
CA GLY A 138 2.30 8.21 -1.55
C GLY A 138 3.13 9.49 -1.60
N ASN A 139 3.49 10.01 -2.77
CA ASN A 139 4.30 11.24 -2.86
C ASN A 139 3.47 12.51 -2.68
N GLN A 140 2.22 12.49 -3.15
CA GLN A 140 1.34 13.67 -3.17
C GLN A 140 0.19 13.59 -2.18
N GLY A 141 -0.07 12.43 -1.59
CA GLY A 141 -1.20 12.15 -0.71
C GLY A 141 -2.55 12.43 -1.38
N ARG A 142 -2.63 12.26 -2.70
CA ARG A 142 -3.83 12.52 -3.52
C ARG A 142 -4.48 11.20 -3.90
N MET A 143 -5.79 11.11 -3.68
CA MET A 143 -6.65 10.07 -4.23
C MET A 143 -7.32 10.63 -5.48
N SER A 144 -7.37 9.85 -6.55
CA SER A 144 -8.12 10.21 -7.76
C SER A 144 -9.55 9.68 -7.62
N ASP A 145 -10.55 10.56 -7.54
CA ASP A 145 -11.96 10.17 -7.48
C ASP A 145 -12.35 9.30 -8.69
N LYS A 146 -11.74 9.58 -9.84
CA LYS A 146 -11.94 8.82 -11.08
C LYS A 146 -11.40 7.40 -10.98
N MET A 147 -10.33 7.17 -10.21
CA MET A 147 -9.87 5.81 -9.91
C MET A 147 -10.88 5.07 -9.05
N ILE A 148 -11.49 5.72 -8.05
CA ILE A 148 -12.56 5.11 -7.25
C ILE A 148 -13.68 4.65 -8.18
N ASP A 149 -14.21 5.58 -8.98
CA ASP A 149 -15.40 5.33 -9.79
C ASP A 149 -15.16 4.32 -10.93
N ASN A 150 -13.98 4.38 -11.58
CA ASN A 150 -13.72 3.59 -12.78
C ASN A 150 -12.96 2.28 -12.51
N VAL A 151 -12.24 2.18 -11.39
CA VAL A 151 -11.33 1.04 -11.07
C VAL A 151 -11.79 0.29 -9.83
N PHE A 152 -12.11 0.97 -8.73
CA PHE A 152 -12.37 0.29 -7.45
C PHE A 152 -13.86 -0.01 -7.21
N VAL A 153 -14.76 0.85 -7.71
CA VAL A 153 -16.23 0.65 -7.71
C VAL A 153 -16.63 -0.25 -8.90
N CYS A 154 -16.06 -1.45 -8.94
CA CYS A 154 -16.46 -2.45 -9.93
C CYS A 154 -17.62 -3.28 -9.41
N LYS A 155 -18.65 -3.45 -10.24
CA LYS A 155 -19.77 -4.36 -9.98
C LYS A 155 -19.24 -5.71 -9.48
N THR A 156 -19.79 -6.16 -8.37
CA THR A 156 -19.46 -7.45 -7.75
C THR A 156 -19.73 -8.57 -8.75
N LYS A 157 -18.87 -9.58 -8.83
CA LYS A 157 -19.23 -10.79 -9.57
C LYS A 157 -20.36 -11.49 -8.80
N ALA A 158 -21.56 -11.42 -9.35
CA ALA A 158 -22.74 -12.22 -8.97
C ALA A 158 -23.00 -12.38 -7.44
N ASN A 159 -23.68 -11.41 -6.82
CA ASN A 159 -24.21 -11.51 -5.43
C ASN A 159 -23.20 -11.90 -4.33
N LYS A 160 -21.89 -11.91 -4.59
CA LYS A 160 -20.88 -12.14 -3.56
C LYS A 160 -20.78 -10.93 -2.63
N GLN A 161 -20.62 -11.20 -1.34
CA GLN A 161 -20.32 -10.15 -0.38
C GLN A 161 -18.90 -9.63 -0.62
N VAL A 162 -18.74 -8.31 -0.68
CA VAL A 162 -17.41 -7.68 -0.74
C VAL A 162 -16.96 -7.31 0.67
N VAL A 163 -15.74 -7.73 1.03
CA VAL A 163 -15.11 -7.38 2.30
C VAL A 163 -13.77 -6.71 2.01
N SER A 164 -13.58 -5.49 2.51
CA SER A 164 -12.27 -4.83 2.44
C SER A 164 -11.41 -5.13 3.66
N VAL A 165 -10.16 -5.53 3.41
CA VAL A 165 -9.15 -5.84 4.42
C VAL A 165 -7.97 -4.93 4.18
N ALA A 166 -7.68 -4.04 5.12
CA ALA A 166 -6.48 -3.21 5.05
C ALA A 166 -5.40 -3.70 6.00
N VAL A 167 -4.14 -3.55 5.63
CA VAL A 167 -2.99 -3.79 6.51
C VAL A 167 -2.22 -2.49 6.73
N ALA A 168 -1.91 -2.20 7.99
CA ALA A 168 -1.10 -1.07 8.40
C ALA A 168 -0.09 -1.50 9.46
N GLY A 169 0.92 -0.68 9.69
CA GLY A 169 1.99 -0.94 10.64
C GLY A 169 3.31 -0.28 10.24
N PRO A 170 4.35 -0.39 11.10
CA PRO A 170 5.63 0.25 10.87
C PRO A 170 6.22 -0.05 9.48
N GLN A 171 7.03 0.85 8.96
CA GLN A 171 7.83 0.60 7.76
C GLN A 171 8.65 -0.68 7.92
N SER A 172 8.75 -1.46 6.84
CA SER A 172 9.51 -2.72 6.81
C SER A 172 9.05 -3.83 7.77
N SER A 173 7.87 -3.72 8.39
CA SER A 173 7.30 -4.78 9.26
C SER A 173 6.83 -6.06 8.53
N GLY A 174 7.00 -6.14 7.21
CA GLY A 174 6.59 -7.30 6.42
C GLY A 174 5.09 -7.37 6.11
N LYS A 175 4.40 -6.22 5.95
CA LYS A 175 2.98 -6.12 5.58
C LYS A 175 2.64 -6.80 4.26
N SER A 176 3.31 -6.42 3.17
CA SER A 176 3.08 -7.03 1.85
C SER A 176 3.47 -8.51 1.85
N THR A 177 4.49 -8.89 2.64
CA THR A 177 4.84 -10.29 2.88
C THR A 177 3.70 -11.03 3.59
N LEU A 178 3.08 -10.44 4.61
CA LEU A 178 1.93 -11.03 5.30
C LEU A 178 0.76 -11.24 4.33
N LEU A 179 0.40 -10.23 3.55
CA LEU A 179 -0.69 -10.33 2.57
C LEU A 179 -0.40 -11.40 1.51
N ARG A 180 0.83 -11.49 1.02
CA ARG A 180 1.25 -12.55 0.08
C ARG A 180 1.02 -13.94 0.66
N HIS A 181 1.39 -14.17 1.92
CA HIS A 181 1.21 -15.48 2.55
C HIS A 181 -0.26 -15.78 2.86
N LEU A 182 -1.03 -14.80 3.35
CA LEU A 182 -2.42 -15.00 3.73
C LEU A 182 -3.36 -15.17 2.54
N PHE A 183 -3.08 -14.47 1.44
CA PHE A 183 -4.03 -14.36 0.34
C PHE A 183 -3.47 -14.79 -1.02
N GLY A 184 -2.22 -15.27 -1.08
CA GLY A 184 -1.60 -15.76 -2.30
C GLY A 184 -1.41 -14.68 -3.38
N ILE A 185 -1.43 -13.39 -3.00
CA ILE A 185 -1.24 -12.32 -3.97
C ILE A 185 0.20 -12.30 -4.47
N ASP A 186 0.37 -12.27 -5.79
CA ASP A 186 1.63 -11.81 -6.38
C ASP A 186 1.64 -10.30 -6.33
N ALA A 187 1.64 -9.76 -5.10
CA ALA A 187 2.09 -8.41 -4.87
C ALA A 187 3.56 -8.42 -5.29
N ARG A 188 3.87 -8.27 -6.58
CA ARG A 188 5.18 -7.86 -7.07
C ARG A 188 5.40 -6.42 -6.60
N ALA A 189 5.39 -6.24 -5.28
CA ALA A 189 6.14 -5.23 -4.59
C ALA A 189 7.57 -5.48 -5.03
N SER A 190 7.93 -4.83 -6.13
CA SER A 190 9.24 -4.26 -6.38
C SER A 190 10.24 -4.78 -5.37
N ALA A 191 10.92 -5.88 -5.72
CA ALA A 191 12.11 -6.26 -4.98
C ALA A 191 13.00 -5.01 -4.93
N GLY A 192 13.12 -4.39 -3.75
CA GLY A 192 13.86 -3.15 -3.55
C GLY A 192 13.09 -1.83 -3.42
N ARG A 193 11.76 -1.77 -3.52
CA ARG A 193 11.01 -0.54 -3.20
C ARG A 193 9.87 -0.85 -2.22
N THR A 194 9.84 -0.12 -1.11
CA THR A 194 8.74 -0.16 -0.14
C THR A 194 7.44 0.31 -0.79
N THR A 195 6.30 -0.28 -0.41
CA THR A 195 4.96 0.20 -0.79
C THR A 195 4.88 1.71 -0.53
N LYS A 196 4.58 2.50 -1.58
CA LYS A 196 4.28 3.92 -1.47
C LYS A 196 2.78 4.12 -1.62
N GLY A 197 2.21 5.01 -0.82
CA GLY A 197 0.78 5.32 -0.90
C GLY A 197 -0.13 4.22 -0.39
N ILE A 198 -1.28 4.04 -1.05
CA ILE A 198 -2.25 2.97 -0.76
C ILE A 198 -2.43 2.16 -2.03
N ASN A 199 -2.16 0.85 -1.97
CA ASN A 199 -2.31 -0.07 -3.09
C ASN A 199 -3.48 -1.03 -2.81
N CYS A 200 -4.30 -1.29 -3.83
CA CYS A 200 -5.48 -2.12 -3.70
C CYS A 200 -5.49 -3.24 -4.75
N CYS A 201 -5.95 -4.43 -4.39
CA CYS A 201 -6.29 -5.50 -5.35
C CYS A 201 -7.56 -6.24 -4.93
N ARG A 202 -8.22 -6.88 -5.90
CA ARG A 202 -9.37 -7.75 -5.67
C ARG A 202 -8.96 -9.20 -5.73
N ILE A 203 -9.47 -9.97 -4.78
CA ILE A 203 -9.32 -11.41 -4.72
C ILE A 203 -10.72 -12.02 -4.75
N ASP A 204 -10.89 -12.99 -5.63
CA ASP A 204 -12.13 -13.75 -5.77
C ASP A 204 -12.02 -15.02 -4.93
N CYS A 205 -12.79 -15.12 -3.86
CA CYS A 205 -12.95 -16.34 -3.07
C CYS A 205 -14.29 -16.99 -3.40
N ASP A 206 -14.50 -18.25 -3.00
CA ASP A 206 -15.71 -19.02 -3.36
C ASP A 206 -17.01 -18.31 -2.97
N ASP A 207 -17.08 -17.77 -1.75
CA ASP A 207 -18.27 -17.15 -1.14
C ASP A 207 -18.25 -15.62 -1.09
N LYS A 208 -17.09 -14.99 -1.30
CA LYS A 208 -16.87 -13.54 -1.11
C LYS A 208 -15.81 -12.98 -2.05
N GLU A 209 -15.88 -11.69 -2.29
CA GLU A 209 -14.79 -10.94 -2.90
C GLU A 209 -14.06 -10.16 -1.80
N ILE A 210 -12.73 -10.23 -1.80
CA ILE A 210 -11.90 -9.50 -0.85
C ILE A 210 -11.20 -8.37 -1.58
N ILE A 211 -11.35 -7.13 -1.09
CA ILE A 211 -10.52 -6.01 -1.51
C ILE A 211 -9.38 -5.89 -0.50
N LEU A 212 -8.17 -6.25 -0.90
CA LEU A 212 -6.99 -6.01 -0.08
C LEU A 212 -6.51 -4.58 -0.28
N VAL A 213 -6.12 -3.95 0.82
CA VAL A 213 -5.57 -2.59 0.86
C VAL A 213 -4.22 -2.65 1.59
N ASP A 214 -3.13 -2.56 0.84
CA ASP A 214 -1.76 -2.47 1.37
C ASP A 214 -1.33 -1.01 1.44
N SER A 215 -0.95 -0.52 2.62
CA SER A 215 -0.50 0.87 2.79
C SER A 215 1.01 0.98 2.92
N GLU A 216 1.54 2.15 2.56
CA GLU A 216 2.86 2.59 2.99
C GLU A 216 2.96 2.46 4.51
N GLY A 217 4.13 2.02 4.99
CA GLY A 217 4.36 1.90 6.42
C GLY A 217 4.51 3.26 7.06
N VAL A 218 3.99 3.41 8.27
CA VAL A 218 4.21 4.61 9.09
C VAL A 218 5.68 4.65 9.52
N GLY A 219 6.24 5.87 9.53
CA GLY A 219 7.65 6.19 9.69
C GLY A 219 8.44 5.31 10.67
N ALA A 220 9.66 4.99 10.26
CA ALA A 220 10.65 4.31 11.07
C ALA A 220 10.93 5.07 12.40
N PRO A 221 11.18 4.35 13.51
CA PRO A 221 11.49 4.88 14.84
C PRO A 221 12.61 5.94 14.97
N GLU A 222 13.36 6.18 13.90
CA GLU A 222 14.60 6.98 13.86
C GLU A 222 14.37 8.45 13.45
N LEU A 223 13.19 8.78 12.90
CA LEU A 223 12.90 10.13 12.38
C LEU A 223 11.90 10.93 13.23
N ILE A 224 11.33 10.35 14.28
CA ILE A 224 10.28 10.99 15.10
C ILE A 224 10.88 11.77 16.29
N SER A 225 12.14 11.52 16.67
CA SER A 225 12.77 12.21 17.81
C SER A 225 13.19 13.66 17.55
N GLU A 226 13.14 14.15 16.31
CA GLU A 226 13.55 15.53 15.98
C GLU A 226 12.51 16.36 15.20
N GLN A 227 11.38 15.78 14.79
CA GLN A 227 10.45 16.48 13.90
C GLN A 227 9.31 17.14 14.67
N LYS A 228 9.48 18.46 14.90
CA LYS A 228 8.40 19.37 15.33
C LYS A 228 7.22 19.28 14.34
N GLU A 229 6.03 19.61 14.83
CA GLU A 229 4.71 19.60 14.15
C GLU A 229 4.62 20.32 12.77
N SER A 230 5.73 20.87 12.26
CA SER A 230 5.86 21.52 10.97
C SER A 230 6.16 20.59 9.79
N ASP A 231 6.53 19.32 10.00
CA ASP A 231 7.03 18.48 8.91
C ASP A 231 5.91 17.81 8.07
N SER A 232 6.10 17.89 6.74
CA SER A 232 5.19 17.34 5.72
C SER A 232 5.06 15.82 5.76
N GLY A 233 6.02 15.11 6.37
CA GLY A 233 6.06 13.65 6.53
C GLY A 233 4.98 13.11 7.47
N THR A 234 4.84 13.68 8.68
CA THR A 234 3.81 13.25 9.65
C THR A 234 2.40 13.46 9.11
N LYS A 235 2.16 14.54 8.36
CA LYS A 235 0.87 14.79 7.70
C LYS A 235 0.59 13.81 6.56
N LYS A 236 1.61 13.26 5.92
CA LYS A 236 1.48 12.26 4.85
C LYS A 236 1.10 10.90 5.45
N ASP A 237 1.84 10.42 6.44
CA ASP A 237 1.58 9.12 7.10
C ASP A 237 0.18 9.08 7.70
N ASN A 238 -0.24 10.18 8.33
CA ASN A 238 -1.59 10.33 8.87
C ASN A 238 -2.69 10.21 7.81
N LYS A 239 -2.49 10.79 6.61
CA LYS A 239 -3.45 10.68 5.50
C LYS A 239 -3.52 9.27 4.93
N ILE A 240 -2.39 8.59 4.82
CA ILE A 240 -2.33 7.19 4.35
C ILE A 240 -3.04 6.27 5.34
N MET A 241 -2.76 6.41 6.64
CA MET A 241 -3.43 5.66 7.69
C MET A 241 -4.94 5.93 7.68
N LEU A 242 -5.35 7.20 7.57
CA LEU A 242 -6.75 7.60 7.48
C LEU A 242 -7.44 6.95 6.27
N GLY A 243 -6.82 6.99 5.10
CA GLY A 243 -7.36 6.38 3.88
C GLY A 243 -7.48 4.86 3.97
N ALA A 244 -6.46 4.19 4.52
CA ALA A 244 -6.47 2.74 4.72
C ALA A 244 -7.58 2.33 5.70
N LEU A 245 -7.70 3.03 6.83
CA LEU A 245 -8.73 2.77 7.84
C LEU A 245 -10.13 3.03 7.27
N ALA A 246 -10.33 4.17 6.62
CA ALA A 246 -11.58 4.53 5.95
C ALA A 246 -12.02 3.50 4.92
N SER A 247 -11.07 2.87 4.24
CA SER A 247 -11.36 1.89 3.18
C SER A 247 -11.64 0.49 3.71
N SER A 248 -11.51 0.24 5.02
CA SER A 248 -11.47 -1.13 5.58
C SER A 248 -12.72 -1.57 6.35
N ARG A 249 -13.11 -2.84 6.19
CA ARG A 249 -14.07 -3.54 7.07
C ARG A 249 -13.32 -4.34 8.15
N VAL A 250 -12.13 -4.83 7.80
CA VAL A 250 -11.16 -5.46 8.69
C VAL A 250 -9.85 -4.68 8.57
N PHE A 251 -9.29 -4.25 9.69
CA PHE A 251 -8.04 -3.49 9.76
C PHE A 251 -6.98 -4.31 10.49
N ILE A 252 -6.01 -4.82 9.74
CA ILE A 252 -4.89 -5.60 10.25
C ILE A 252 -3.76 -4.67 10.66
N LEU A 253 -3.34 -4.76 11.91
CA LEU A 253 -2.20 -4.05 12.45
C LEU A 253 -1.03 -5.01 12.60
N ASN A 254 -0.06 -4.91 11.69
CA ASN A 254 1.08 -5.81 11.62
C ASN A 254 2.30 -5.18 12.31
N PHE A 255 2.72 -5.79 13.40
CA PHE A 255 3.82 -5.34 14.23
C PHE A 255 4.91 -6.41 14.35
N MET A 256 6.16 -5.99 14.36
CA MET A 256 7.27 -6.83 14.81
C MET A 256 7.45 -6.64 16.32
N ARG A 257 7.97 -7.65 17.02
CA ARG A 257 8.29 -7.56 18.46
C ARG A 257 9.16 -6.33 18.83
N SER A 258 10.07 -5.92 17.95
CA SER A 258 10.95 -4.76 18.15
C SER A 258 10.30 -3.40 17.85
N GLY A 259 9.04 -3.38 17.39
CA GLY A 259 8.37 -2.15 16.95
C GLY A 259 7.90 -1.25 18.09
N LYS A 260 7.81 0.06 17.82
CA LYS A 260 7.22 1.05 18.74
C LYS A 260 5.70 1.06 18.59
N PHE A 261 5.01 0.18 19.32
CA PHE A 261 3.54 0.01 19.26
C PHE A 261 2.74 1.29 19.51
N ALA A 262 3.07 2.02 20.57
CA ALA A 262 2.34 3.24 20.98
C ALA A 262 2.24 4.29 19.86
N GLN A 263 3.35 4.54 19.14
CA GLN A 263 3.40 5.55 18.08
C GLN A 263 2.47 5.22 16.90
N CYS A 264 2.37 3.94 16.54
CA CYS A 264 1.44 3.53 15.49
C CYS A 264 -0.01 3.65 15.98
N LEU A 265 -0.28 3.31 17.24
CA LEU A 265 -1.60 3.43 17.84
C LEU A 265 -2.06 4.90 17.92
N ASP A 266 -1.19 5.86 18.23
CA ASP A 266 -1.50 7.29 18.22
C ASP A 266 -2.07 7.70 16.85
N VAL A 267 -1.40 7.31 15.77
CA VAL A 267 -1.81 7.64 14.39
C VAL A 267 -3.12 6.96 14.01
N ILE A 268 -3.34 5.72 14.45
CA ILE A 268 -4.59 4.97 14.21
C ILE A 268 -5.76 5.61 14.95
N LEU A 269 -5.57 5.96 16.23
CA LEU A 269 -6.59 6.60 17.05
C LEU A 269 -6.94 7.97 16.49
N TRP A 270 -5.94 8.77 16.12
CA TRP A 270 -6.15 10.04 15.42
C TRP A 270 -6.99 9.84 14.16
N ALA A 271 -6.65 8.85 13.32
CA ALA A 271 -7.39 8.56 12.09
C ALA A 271 -8.84 8.13 12.39
N TYR A 272 -9.03 7.27 13.38
CA TYR A 272 -10.35 6.82 13.83
C TYR A 272 -11.21 7.98 14.33
N GLU A 273 -10.65 8.88 15.16
CA GLU A 273 -11.34 10.07 15.63
C GLU A 273 -11.73 11.00 14.50
N LYS A 274 -10.85 11.20 13.50
CA LYS A 274 -11.16 12.02 12.32
C LYS A 274 -12.30 11.43 11.49
N LEU A 275 -12.33 10.11 11.30
CA LEU A 275 -13.46 9.46 10.65
C LEU A 275 -14.75 9.63 11.46
N ASN A 276 -14.67 9.50 12.78
CA ASN A 276 -15.82 9.61 13.67
C ASN A 276 -16.40 11.02 13.75
N LEU A 277 -15.54 12.04 13.61
CA LEU A 277 -15.99 13.43 13.46
C LEU A 277 -16.68 13.67 12.10
N GLY A 278 -16.34 12.88 11.09
CA GLY A 278 -16.85 12.98 9.72
C GLY A 278 -18.02 12.05 9.40
N GLU A 279 -18.66 11.39 10.37
CA GLU A 279 -19.82 10.50 10.12
C GLU A 279 -20.98 11.29 9.47
N GLN A 280 -21.02 11.29 8.14
CA GLN A 280 -22.20 11.64 7.36
C GLN A 280 -22.86 10.34 6.86
N LYS A 281 -24.08 10.12 7.36
CA LYS A 281 -25.10 9.15 6.93
C LYS A 281 -24.59 7.89 6.18
N GLY A 282 -24.40 6.78 6.91
CA GLY A 282 -24.57 5.43 6.33
C GLY A 282 -23.57 4.36 6.76
N ARG A 283 -22.41 4.70 7.32
CA ARG A 283 -21.42 3.72 7.79
C ARG A 283 -21.05 3.96 9.24
N SER A 284 -21.37 2.98 10.09
CA SER A 284 -20.97 3.00 11.49
C SER A 284 -19.53 2.54 11.63
N LEU A 285 -18.67 3.38 12.20
CA LEU A 285 -17.26 3.05 12.44
C LEU A 285 -17.07 1.92 13.44
N SER A 286 -18.04 1.68 14.34
CA SER A 286 -18.02 0.52 15.24
C SER A 286 -18.14 -0.83 14.51
N SER A 287 -18.33 -0.82 13.20
CA SER A 287 -18.34 -2.02 12.39
C SER A 287 -16.93 -2.48 11.99
N ILE A 288 -15.90 -1.62 12.04
CA ILE A 288 -14.53 -2.01 11.67
C ILE A 288 -13.98 -3.02 12.68
N LYS A 289 -13.51 -4.17 12.19
CA LYS A 289 -12.83 -5.17 13.03
C LYS A 289 -11.32 -4.91 13.02
N PHE A 290 -10.71 -4.70 14.17
CA PHE A 290 -9.25 -4.59 14.29
C PHE A 290 -8.64 -5.95 14.58
N VAL A 291 -7.58 -6.32 13.86
CA VAL A 291 -6.84 -7.57 14.04
C VAL A 291 -5.39 -7.23 14.27
N PHE A 292 -4.84 -7.61 15.43
CA PHE A 292 -3.44 -7.35 15.77
C PHE A 292 -2.61 -8.58 15.41
N VAL A 293 -1.66 -8.41 14.50
CA VAL A 293 -0.72 -9.46 14.10
C VAL A 293 0.66 -9.12 14.64
N ILE A 294 1.13 -9.93 15.57
CA ILE A 294 2.47 -9.79 16.16
C ILE A 294 3.38 -10.81 15.49
N ARG A 295 4.47 -10.33 14.90
CA ARG A 295 5.46 -11.09 14.15
C ARG A 295 6.67 -11.41 15.04
N ASP A 296 7.39 -12.46 14.66
CA ASP A 296 8.62 -12.92 15.34
C ASP A 296 8.40 -13.31 16.81
N VAL A 297 7.25 -13.94 17.09
CA VAL A 297 6.88 -14.42 18.42
C VAL A 297 7.56 -15.76 18.76
N SER A 298 8.08 -16.48 17.75
CA SER A 298 8.56 -17.85 17.85
C SER A 298 9.83 -18.06 18.69
N GLU A 299 10.49 -17.01 19.19
CA GLU A 299 11.70 -17.18 20.01
C GLU A 299 11.48 -17.18 21.53
N TYR A 300 10.33 -16.80 22.08
CA TYR A 300 10.22 -16.67 23.55
C TYR A 300 8.78 -16.83 24.08
N ASN A 301 8.12 -17.96 23.83
CA ASN A 301 6.79 -18.23 24.41
C ASN A 301 6.78 -18.47 25.95
N ASN A 302 7.92 -18.36 26.64
CA ASN A 302 8.05 -18.68 28.07
C ASN A 302 8.37 -17.48 28.98
N ASP A 303 8.45 -16.25 28.47
CA ASP A 303 8.83 -15.06 29.26
C ASP A 303 7.65 -14.17 29.68
N GLY A 304 6.41 -14.52 29.31
CA GLY A 304 5.22 -13.70 29.57
C GLY A 304 5.14 -12.42 28.73
N TRP A 305 6.01 -12.26 27.72
CA TRP A 305 6.08 -11.05 26.90
C TRP A 305 4.77 -10.77 26.14
N LEU A 306 4.13 -11.81 25.58
CA LEU A 306 2.87 -11.64 24.85
C LEU A 306 1.76 -11.07 25.74
N ASP A 307 1.64 -11.56 26.99
CA ASP A 307 0.65 -11.06 27.95
C ASP A 307 0.95 -9.61 28.38
N SER A 308 2.23 -9.29 28.55
CA SER A 308 2.66 -7.90 28.80
C SER A 308 2.28 -6.98 27.64
N GLN A 309 2.42 -7.41 26.39
CA GLN A 309 2.04 -6.63 25.22
C GLN A 309 0.52 -6.47 25.10
N LYS A 310 -0.26 -7.53 25.36
CA LYS A 310 -1.73 -7.44 25.42
C LYS A 310 -2.17 -6.45 26.50
N ALA A 311 -1.50 -6.44 27.66
CA ALA A 311 -1.76 -5.50 28.74
C ALA A 311 -1.38 -4.06 28.37
N GLU A 312 -0.23 -3.86 27.73
CA GLU A 312 0.21 -2.55 27.24
C GLU A 312 -0.77 -1.96 26.22
N ILE A 313 -1.17 -2.75 25.21
CA ILE A 313 -2.17 -2.34 24.21
C ILE A 313 -3.50 -2.00 24.89
N ARG A 314 -3.96 -2.84 25.83
CA ARG A 314 -5.20 -2.59 26.56
C ARG A 314 -5.13 -1.28 27.35
N ASN A 315 -4.09 -1.11 28.17
CA ASN A 315 -3.91 0.08 29.00
C ASN A 315 -3.84 1.35 28.15
N TYR A 316 -3.05 1.31 27.08
CA TYR A 316 -2.93 2.42 26.16
C TYR A 316 -4.28 2.79 25.53
N LEU A 317 -5.04 1.80 25.02
CA LEU A 317 -6.36 2.05 24.46
C LEU A 317 -7.36 2.60 25.50
N GLU A 318 -7.33 2.09 26.73
CA GLU A 318 -8.17 2.58 27.83
C GLU A 318 -7.82 4.03 28.23
N GLU A 319 -6.54 4.36 28.34
CA GLU A 319 -6.08 5.71 28.63
C GLU A 319 -6.44 6.69 27.52
N SER A 320 -6.20 6.32 26.25
CA SER A 320 -6.58 7.14 25.11
C SER A 320 -8.09 7.37 25.02
N LEU A 321 -8.90 6.35 25.33
CA LEU A 321 -10.36 6.49 25.39
C LEU A 321 -10.78 7.47 26.49
N LYS A 322 -10.23 7.36 27.71
CA LYS A 322 -10.53 8.27 28.83
C LYS A 322 -10.16 9.71 28.54
N ASN A 323 -9.12 9.94 27.75
CA ASN A 323 -8.67 11.26 27.36
C ASN A 323 -9.45 11.85 26.16
N SER A 324 -10.34 11.07 25.52
CA SER A 324 -11.12 11.55 24.38
C SER A 324 -12.27 12.47 24.85
N PRO A 325 -12.44 13.67 24.26
CA PRO A 325 -13.48 14.62 24.67
C PRO A 325 -14.92 14.13 24.44
N LYS A 326 -15.09 12.99 23.74
CA LYS A 326 -16.37 12.31 23.51
C LYS A 326 -16.56 11.06 24.39
N TYR A 327 -15.69 10.83 25.38
CA TYR A 327 -15.81 9.70 26.30
C TYR A 327 -17.10 9.86 27.14
N VAL A 328 -18.14 9.14 26.73
CA VAL A 328 -19.24 8.78 27.61
C VAL A 328 -18.81 7.46 28.25
N ASP A 329 -19.01 7.32 29.57
CA ASP A 329 -18.74 6.10 30.35
C ASP A 329 -19.66 4.95 29.87
N SER A 330 -19.41 4.51 28.64
CA SER A 330 -20.09 3.42 28.00
C SER A 330 -19.27 2.19 28.34
N LYS A 331 -19.90 1.24 29.03
CA LYS A 331 -19.35 -0.09 29.36
C LYS A 331 -19.11 -0.94 28.10
N LYS A 332 -18.54 -0.39 27.03
CA LYS A 332 -18.06 -1.16 25.89
C LYS A 332 -16.77 -1.83 26.33
N ASN A 333 -16.91 -3.06 26.82
CA ASN A 333 -15.78 -3.92 27.15
C ASN A 333 -14.85 -4.04 25.93
N ILE A 334 -13.62 -3.54 26.04
CA ILE A 334 -12.56 -3.84 25.08
C ILE A 334 -12.28 -5.35 25.21
N ARG A 335 -12.71 -6.13 24.22
CA ARG A 335 -12.41 -7.56 24.14
C ARG A 335 -11.22 -7.75 23.22
N ILE A 336 -10.14 -8.30 23.77
CA ILE A 336 -9.01 -8.82 23.01
C ILE A 336 -9.19 -10.34 23.00
N GLU A 337 -9.54 -10.89 21.85
CA GLU A 337 -9.72 -12.33 21.61
C GLU A 337 -8.49 -12.86 20.87
N ASP A 338 -8.13 -14.12 21.12
CA ASP A 338 -6.95 -14.78 20.53
C ASP A 338 -7.17 -15.30 19.11
#